data_AF-A0A969BTZ5-F1
#
_entry.id   AF-A0A969BTZ5-F1
#
_cell.length_a   1.000
_cell.length_b   1.000
_cell.length_c   1.000
_cell.angle_alpha   90.00
_cell.angle_beta   90.00
_cell.angle_gamma   90.00
#
_symmetry.space_group_name_H-M   'P 1'
#
loop_
_entity.id
_entity.type
_entity.pdbx_description
1 polymer ?
#
loop_
_entity_poly.entity_id
_entity_poly.type
_entity_poly.pdbx_seq_one_letter_code
_entity_poly.pdbx_strand_id
1 'polypeptide(L)' 'MMKGYSEAQFIEFLRTGKTSAGKAIPNEVMPWKLMGAHATEIELKALFTYLQSLPARETGK' A
#
# COMPACT_ATOMS: atom_id res chain seq x y z
N MET A 1 -2.28 9.18 5.73
CA MET A 1 -2.04 9.18 4.26
C MET A 1 -2.79 8.05 3.51
N MET A 2 -3.85 7.42 4.06
CA MET A 2 -4.62 6.39 3.31
C MET A 2 -6.15 6.45 3.54
N LYS A 3 -6.73 7.66 3.67
CA LYS A 3 -8.20 7.78 3.54
C LYS A 3 -8.56 7.57 2.06
N GLY A 4 -9.13 6.41 1.72
CA GLY A 4 -9.73 6.18 0.39
C GLY A 4 -9.32 4.90 -0.36
N TYR A 5 -8.46 4.04 0.20
CA TYR A 5 -8.19 2.72 -0.40
C TYR A 5 -9.06 1.64 0.23
N SER A 6 -9.69 0.81 -0.59
CA SER A 6 -10.16 -0.51 -0.14
C SER A 6 -8.97 -1.46 0.03
N GLU A 7 -9.15 -2.52 0.83
CA GLU A 7 -8.13 -3.55 1.03
C GLU A 7 -7.67 -4.14 -0.32
N ALA A 8 -8.61 -4.47 -1.20
CA ALA A 8 -8.30 -5.00 -2.53
C ALA A 8 -7.47 -4.02 -3.37
N GLN A 9 -7.81 -2.73 -3.36
CA GLN A 9 -7.05 -1.70 -4.06
C GLN A 9 -5.65 -1.53 -3.49
N PHE A 10 -5.49 -1.67 -2.17
CA PHE A 10 -4.19 -1.60 -1.52
C PHE A 10 -3.29 -2.78 -1.91
N ILE A 11 -3.85 -3.99 -1.93
CA ILE A 11 -3.14 -5.19 -2.35
C ILE A 11 -2.75 -5.09 -3.83
N GLU A 12 -3.67 -4.66 -4.70
CA GLU A 12 -3.39 -4.47 -6.13
C GLU A 12 -2.29 -3.41 -6.35
N PHE A 13 -2.33 -2.31 -5.60
CA PHE A 13 -1.29 -1.30 -5.64
C PHE A 13 0.08 -1.86 -5.26
N LEU A 14 0.17 -2.69 -4.22
CA LEU A 14 1.44 -3.31 -3.83
C LEU A 14 1.92 -4.36 -4.85
N ARG A 15 1.02 -5.04 -5.56
CA ARG A 15 1.37 -6.03 -6.59
C ARG A 15 1.79 -5.39 -7.92
N THR A 16 1.20 -4.24 -8.27
CA THR A 16 1.32 -3.64 -9.62
C THR A 16 2.05 -2.31 -9.64
N GLY A 17 2.17 -1.65 -8.49
CA GLY A 17 2.66 -0.27 -8.38
C GLY A 17 1.70 0.79 -8.94
N LYS A 18 0.45 0.44 -9.26
CA LYS A 18 -0.55 1.36 -9.81
C LYS A 18 -1.49 1.85 -8.72
N THR A 19 -1.62 3.17 -8.57
CA THR A 19 -2.60 3.75 -7.66
C THR A 19 -4.02 3.51 -8.16
N SER A 20 -5.02 3.63 -7.28
CA SER A 20 -6.44 3.57 -7.66
C SER A 20 -6.86 4.63 -8.70
N ALA A 21 -6.07 5.70 -8.85
CA ALA A 21 -6.23 6.72 -9.88
C ALA A 21 -5.50 6.38 -11.19
N GLY A 22 -4.93 5.18 -11.33
CA GLY A 22 -4.23 4.70 -12.52
C GLY A 22 -2.79 5.20 -12.68
N LYS A 23 -2.25 5.95 -11.71
CA LYS A 23 -0.87 6.44 -11.76
C LYS A 23 0.10 5.32 -11.39
N ALA A 24 1.06 5.02 -12.25
CA ALA A 24 2.16 4.11 -11.93
C ALA A 24 3.20 4.82 -11.05
N ILE A 25 3.65 4.15 -9.98
CA ILE A 25 4.72 4.64 -9.11
C ILE A 25 6.05 4.00 -9.52
N PRO A 26 7.11 4.81 -9.75
CA PRO A 26 8.44 4.29 -10.02
C PRO A 26 8.89 3.39 -8.87
N ASN A 27 9.40 2.20 -9.21
CA ASN A 27 9.88 1.24 -8.20
C ASN A 27 11.04 1.79 -7.36
N GLU A 28 11.77 2.78 -7.89
CA GLU A 28 12.85 3.49 -7.20
C GLU A 28 12.35 4.33 -6.02
N VAL A 29 11.14 4.88 -6.12
CA VAL A 29 10.53 5.72 -5.07
C VAL A 29 9.80 4.84 -4.06
N MET A 30 9.23 3.73 -4.51
CA MET A 30 8.57 2.74 -3.67
C MET A 30 8.88 1.34 -4.20
N PRO A 31 9.59 0.47 -3.47
CA PRO A 31 9.99 -0.85 -3.93
C PRO A 31 8.83 -1.85 -3.89
N TRP A 32 7.72 -1.53 -4.57
CA TRP A 32 6.51 -2.34 -4.62
C TRP A 32 6.78 -3.70 -5.25
N LYS A 33 7.74 -3.83 -6.18
CA LYS A 33 8.12 -5.15 -6.74
C LYS A 33 8.67 -6.07 -5.66
N LEU A 34 9.46 -5.54 -4.74
CA LEU A 34 10.02 -6.32 -3.64
C LEU A 34 8.90 -6.67 -2.64
N MET A 35 8.20 -5.65 -2.13
CA MET A 35 7.18 -5.88 -1.10
C MET A 35 6.02 -6.73 -1.62
N GLY A 36 5.56 -6.46 -2.83
CA GLY A 36 4.48 -7.20 -3.48
C GLY A 36 4.88 -8.59 -3.94
N ALA A 37 6.15 -8.87 -4.28
CA ALA A 37 6.55 -10.23 -4.66
C ALA A 37 6.77 -11.14 -3.45
N HIS A 38 7.27 -10.60 -2.33
CA HIS A 38 7.67 -11.39 -1.18
C HIS A 38 6.61 -11.52 -0.09
N ALA A 39 5.59 -10.66 -0.09
CA ALA A 39 4.49 -10.77 0.86
C ALA A 39 3.40 -11.73 0.36
N THR A 40 2.94 -12.59 1.25
CA THR A 40 1.71 -13.37 1.08
C THR A 40 0.48 -12.46 1.18
N GLU A 41 -0.66 -12.92 0.66
CA GLU A 41 -1.91 -12.16 0.79
C GLU A 41 -2.28 -11.89 2.26
N ILE A 42 -2.03 -12.84 3.16
CA ILE A 42 -2.30 -12.70 4.59
C ILE A 42 -1.45 -11.58 5.20
N GLU A 43 -0.16 -11.52 4.88
CA GLU A 43 0.74 -10.47 5.38
C GLU A 43 0.34 -9.09 4.85
N LEU A 44 -0.09 -9.00 3.58
CA LEU A 44 -0.58 -7.75 3.00
C LEU A 44 -1.87 -7.26 3.67
N LYS A 45 -2.79 -8.18 4.00
CA LYS A 45 -4.01 -7.88 4.76
C LYS A 45 -3.71 -7.42 6.18
N ALA A 46 -2.78 -8.10 6.86
CA ALA A 46 -2.33 -7.73 8.20
C ALA A 46 -1.68 -6.33 8.20
N LEU A 47 -0.85 -6.03 7.20
CA LEU A 47 -0.23 -4.72 7.01
C LEU A 47 -1.28 -3.63 6.78
N PHE A 48 -2.28 -3.88 5.91
CA PHE A 48 -3.38 -2.95 5.69
C PHE A 48 -4.14 -2.67 6.98
N THR A 49 -4.51 -3.73 7.72
CA THR A 49 -5.22 -3.64 9.00
C THR A 49 -4.43 -2.83 10.03
N TYR A 50 -3.13 -3.09 10.14
CA TYR A 50 -2.24 -2.33 11.03
C TYR A 50 -2.19 -0.85 10.64
N LEU A 51 -2.07 -0.54 9.35
CA LEU A 51 -2.02 0.86 8.89
C LEU A 51 -3.33 1.62 9.11
N GLN A 52 -4.48 0.92 9.11
CA GLN A 52 -5.79 1.49 9.45
C GLN A 52 -6.01 1.67 10.95
N SER A 53 -5.36 0.86 11.80
CA SER A 53 -5.49 0.98 13.26
C SER A 53 -4.67 2.14 13.84
N LEU A 54 -3.65 2.61 13.10
CA LEU A 54 -2.83 3.73 13.53
C LEU A 54 -3.62 5.04 13.49
N PRO A 55 -3.50 5.89 14.54
CA PRO A 55 -4.07 7.22 14.50
C PRO A 55 -3.47 8.01 13.34
N ALA A 56 -4.29 8.84 12.69
CA ALA A 56 -3.82 9.72 11.65
C ALA A 56 -2.73 10.64 12.23
N ARG A 57 -1.49 10.43 11.82
CA ARG A 57 -0.40 11.35 12.16
C ARG A 57 -0.69 12.70 11.49
N GLU A 58 -0.63 13.76 12.27
CA GLU A 58 -0.38 15.10 11.73
C GLU A 58 0.90 14.97 10.91
N THR A 59 0.81 15.25 9.62
CA THR A 59 1.81 14.95 8.58
C THR A 59 3.27 15.11 9.02
N GLY A 60 4.14 14.19 8.60
CA GLY A 60 5.59 14.32 8.80
C GLY A 60 6.09 15.64 8.19
N LYS A 61 6.76 16.45 9.02
CA LYS A 61 7.54 17.62 8.57
C LYS A 61 8.77 17.16 7.79
#